data_AF-A0A6F9BY70-F1
#
_entry.id   AF-A0A6F9BY70-F1
#
_cell.length_a   1.000
_cell.length_b   1.000
_cell.length_c   1.000
_cell.angle_alpha   90.00
_cell.angle_beta   90.00
_cell.angle_gamma   90.00
#
_symmetry.space_group_name_H-M   'P 1'
#
loop_
_entity.id
_entity.type
_entity.pdbx_description
1 polymer ?
#
loop_
_entity_poly.entity_id
_entity_poly.type
_entity_poly.pdbx_seq_one_letter_code
_entity_poly.pdbx_strand_id
1 'polypeptide(L)'
;MGQKTALERDVSFLSQLSCWWINRWGGEQKTALERDVSFLSQLSCWWINRVVSAGHRRGLQLSDLCCLGDEDSAQSLCSALQQHRKTEGQSHSQELGEEEESRGGNTSHPGVHLSGPALLCHLCGILYCENQPVFDWSGLTHALALLAAVVCHALVQQVCERHSRMTEVRVQTALTGALYKQALSQCRIPGCLPSPAPSLTPLRGDVGRLAELPVSLSALWSSWVQGTVCACLLWRELGPSALAGLAVLILLVPLTSAVQRRARLLQRSQERLRGEREQLLQEMLNGIKTVKLLVLEAWFQRRVGIAREKELETRRILGFLTAFSLLDRVCVPFLAWHSLCNLDHFLFSQERMALLQEMGSRKAVSRSTQISVSGVCIRLYLDVCGWGWVLLTVLSQVCVCVVGVCQAGLLAVWTREAKELQGLEEWRELRDSRLSVYAVLGLLQALSVCCVALAVTGGSLKASASLHSELLFARLRLPLRFYQTTPSSLVLCSLSQEMYVIDELVPAHLLSWLYCWLQVFVTVLLIGYISPLFILIVPVLTYLFLTIQGGSCGWMPFAAGSVPGLLALLDLRETPVL
;
A
#
# COMPACT_ATOMS: atom_id res chain seq x y z
N MET A 1 7.45 -25.24 -46.30
CA MET A 1 8.59 -24.91 -45.42
C MET A 1 9.23 -23.54 -45.69
N GLY A 2 8.91 -22.82 -46.78
CA GLY A 2 9.56 -21.52 -47.11
C GLY A 2 9.06 -20.25 -46.39
N GLN A 3 7.93 -20.29 -45.68
CA GLN A 3 7.37 -19.11 -44.97
C GLN A 3 7.84 -18.96 -43.51
N LYS A 4 8.42 -20.00 -42.91
CA LYS A 4 8.99 -19.95 -41.55
C LYS A 4 10.22 -19.04 -41.48
N THR A 5 11.03 -19.03 -42.53
CA THR A 5 12.30 -18.29 -42.59
C THR A 5 12.14 -16.81 -42.96
N ALA A 6 11.01 -16.41 -43.55
CA ALA A 6 10.73 -15.01 -43.86
C ALA A 6 10.30 -14.22 -42.61
N LEU A 7 9.45 -14.81 -41.76
CA LEU A 7 8.97 -14.11 -40.57
C LEU A 7 10.00 -14.04 -39.43
N GLU A 8 10.91 -15.01 -39.33
CA GLU A 8 12.09 -14.93 -38.45
C GLU A 8 13.09 -13.86 -38.95
N ARG A 9 13.18 -13.63 -40.27
CA ARG A 9 13.94 -12.51 -40.82
C ARG A 9 13.28 -11.17 -40.53
N ASP A 10 11.96 -11.07 -40.58
CA ASP A 10 11.26 -9.79 -40.30
C ASP A 10 11.31 -9.41 -38.81
N VAL A 11 11.24 -10.38 -37.88
CA VAL A 11 11.40 -10.11 -36.44
C VAL A 11 12.85 -9.77 -36.07
N SER A 12 13.83 -10.44 -36.69
CA SER A 12 15.24 -10.08 -36.53
C SER A 12 15.58 -8.74 -37.22
N PHE A 13 14.92 -8.40 -38.33
CA PHE A 13 15.04 -7.11 -39.02
C PHE A 13 14.37 -5.97 -38.23
N LEU A 14 13.25 -6.21 -37.55
CA LEU A 14 12.63 -5.22 -36.66
C LEU A 14 13.40 -5.05 -35.34
N SER A 15 14.04 -6.11 -34.85
CA SER A 15 15.01 -6.06 -33.74
C SER A 15 16.29 -5.32 -34.12
N GLN A 16 16.80 -5.56 -35.33
CA GLN A 16 17.95 -4.83 -35.89
C GLN A 16 17.58 -3.39 -36.20
N LEU A 17 16.37 -3.11 -36.67
CA LEU A 17 15.87 -1.76 -36.86
C LEU A 17 15.66 -1.07 -35.52
N SER A 18 15.15 -1.71 -34.46
CA SER A 18 15.09 -1.07 -33.15
C SER A 18 16.49 -0.77 -32.61
N CYS A 19 17.44 -1.71 -32.71
CA CYS A 19 18.84 -1.48 -32.35
C CYS A 19 19.51 -0.39 -33.22
N TRP A 20 19.19 -0.32 -34.51
CA TRP A 20 19.71 0.67 -35.46
C TRP A 20 19.07 2.04 -35.27
N TRP A 21 17.77 2.11 -34.97
CA TRP A 21 17.04 3.33 -34.65
C TRP A 21 17.47 3.88 -33.28
N ILE A 22 17.81 3.00 -32.33
CA ILE A 22 18.45 3.33 -31.05
C ILE A 22 19.89 3.84 -31.26
N ASN A 23 20.67 3.24 -32.17
CA ASN A 23 22.04 3.67 -32.46
C ASN A 23 22.15 4.93 -33.35
N ARG A 24 21.12 5.27 -34.13
CA ARG A 24 21.16 6.39 -35.10
C ARG A 24 20.89 7.76 -34.46
N TRP A 25 20.30 7.80 -33.27
CA TRP A 25 20.18 9.02 -32.46
C TRP A 25 21.22 8.99 -31.34
N GLY A 26 22.48 9.28 -31.71
CA GLY A 26 23.63 9.31 -30.81
C GLY A 26 23.50 10.38 -29.72
N GLY A 27 22.95 9.99 -28.59
CA GLY A 27 23.39 10.45 -27.27
C GLY A 27 24.12 9.29 -26.60
N GLU A 28 25.18 9.55 -25.85
CA GLU A 28 25.85 8.54 -25.02
C GLU A 28 24.81 7.68 -24.31
N GLN A 29 24.80 6.37 -24.59
CA GLN A 29 23.97 5.41 -23.89
C GLN A 29 24.34 5.52 -22.41
N LYS A 30 23.47 6.13 -21.59
CA LYS A 30 23.67 6.16 -20.14
C LYS A 30 23.63 4.71 -19.68
N THR A 31 24.81 4.17 -19.35
CA THR A 31 24.95 2.81 -18.81
C THR A 31 24.04 2.67 -17.60
N ALA A 32 23.55 1.44 -17.38
CA ALA A 32 22.73 1.14 -16.20
C ALA A 32 23.47 1.64 -14.96
N LEU A 33 22.91 2.67 -14.31
CA LEU A 33 23.58 3.43 -13.26
C LEU A 33 24.01 2.56 -12.06
N GLU A 34 23.54 1.31 -11.99
CA GLU A 34 23.81 0.36 -10.92
C GLU A 34 25.08 -0.48 -11.12
N ARG A 35 25.48 -0.78 -12.37
CA ARG A 35 26.64 -1.67 -12.65
C ARG A 35 27.97 -1.04 -12.27
N ASP A 36 28.11 0.26 -12.44
CA ASP A 36 29.39 0.99 -12.28
C ASP A 36 29.56 1.62 -10.88
N VAL A 37 28.74 1.21 -9.90
CA VAL A 37 28.63 1.88 -8.60
C VAL A 37 29.26 1.06 -7.47
N SER A 38 29.89 1.76 -6.51
CA SER A 38 30.51 1.16 -5.34
C SER A 38 29.50 0.40 -4.46
N PHE A 39 29.97 -0.66 -3.80
CA PHE A 39 29.14 -1.51 -2.92
C PHE A 39 28.35 -0.72 -1.86
N LEU A 40 28.95 0.31 -1.26
CA LEU A 40 28.27 1.17 -0.29
C LEU A 40 27.13 1.98 -0.91
N SER A 41 27.30 2.45 -2.14
CA SER A 41 26.25 3.18 -2.86
C SER A 41 25.16 2.23 -3.39
N GLN A 42 25.49 0.97 -3.68
CA GLN A 42 24.49 -0.07 -3.95
C GLN A 42 23.67 -0.43 -2.70
N LEU A 43 24.30 -0.57 -1.53
CA LEU A 43 23.63 -0.85 -0.26
C LEU A 43 22.72 0.31 0.19
N SER A 44 23.21 1.54 0.14
CA SER A 44 22.47 2.73 0.56
C SER A 44 21.52 3.28 -0.50
N CYS A 45 21.44 2.65 -1.68
CA CYS A 45 20.74 3.15 -2.87
C CYS A 45 21.11 4.59 -3.26
N TRP A 46 22.29 5.09 -2.87
CA TRP A 46 22.69 6.49 -3.05
C TRP A 46 22.72 6.93 -4.51
N TRP A 47 22.98 6.01 -5.44
CA TRP A 47 23.05 6.26 -6.87
C TRP A 47 21.75 6.90 -7.43
N ILE A 48 20.59 6.66 -6.80
CA ILE A 48 19.31 7.22 -7.22
C ILE A 48 19.19 8.73 -6.94
N ASN A 49 20.01 9.28 -6.04
CA ASN A 49 19.98 10.70 -5.67
C ASN A 49 20.13 11.64 -6.87
N ARG A 50 20.81 11.20 -7.93
CA ARG A 50 20.91 11.95 -9.19
C ARG A 50 19.55 12.14 -9.88
N VAL A 51 18.73 11.09 -9.92
CA VAL A 51 17.39 11.14 -10.53
C VAL A 51 16.43 11.92 -9.64
N VAL A 52 16.50 11.70 -8.32
CA VAL A 52 15.67 12.42 -7.34
C VAL A 52 15.96 13.93 -7.37
N SER A 53 17.23 14.32 -7.38
CA SER A 53 17.62 15.74 -7.47
C SER A 53 17.29 16.37 -8.83
N ALA A 54 17.30 15.60 -9.93
CA ALA A 54 16.82 16.08 -11.23
C ALA A 54 15.30 16.32 -11.21
N GLY A 55 14.53 15.36 -10.67
CA GLY A 55 13.07 15.48 -10.52
C GLY A 55 12.63 16.58 -9.56
N HIS A 56 13.50 16.97 -8.64
CA HIS A 56 13.29 18.11 -7.76
C HIS A 56 13.42 19.45 -8.50
N ARG A 57 14.38 19.59 -9.42
CA ARG A 57 14.64 20.84 -10.13
C ARG A 57 13.71 21.05 -11.33
N ARG A 58 13.27 19.96 -11.97
CA ARG A 58 12.42 19.97 -13.16
C ARG A 58 11.54 18.72 -13.21
N GLY A 59 10.41 18.81 -13.91
CA GLY A 59 9.61 17.61 -14.21
C GLY A 59 10.45 16.57 -14.95
N LEU A 60 10.46 15.33 -14.45
CA LEU A 60 11.22 14.22 -15.02
C LEU A 60 10.76 13.94 -16.46
N GLN A 61 11.73 13.89 -17.38
CA GLN A 61 11.50 13.49 -18.77
C GLN A 61 11.95 12.04 -18.99
N LEU A 62 11.44 11.39 -20.03
CA LEU A 62 11.81 10.00 -20.35
C LEU A 62 13.34 9.84 -20.58
N SER A 63 14.01 10.88 -21.06
CA SER A 63 15.47 10.95 -21.26
C SER A 63 16.31 10.99 -19.97
N ASP A 64 15.68 11.26 -18.82
CA ASP A 64 16.33 11.27 -17.52
C ASP A 64 16.40 9.88 -16.88
N LEU A 65 15.64 8.90 -17.41
CA LEU A 65 15.70 7.51 -16.97
C LEU A 65 16.89 6.78 -17.59
N CYS A 66 17.48 5.88 -16.81
CA CYS A 66 18.57 5.02 -17.25
C CYS A 66 18.02 3.80 -17.99
N CYS A 67 18.77 3.28 -18.95
CA CYS A 67 18.45 2.01 -19.59
C CYS A 67 18.57 0.85 -18.58
N LEU A 68 17.72 -0.17 -18.73
CA LEU A 68 17.82 -1.40 -17.94
C LEU A 68 19.09 -2.16 -18.32
N GLY A 69 19.65 -2.94 -17.38
CA GLY A 69 20.74 -3.87 -17.68
C GLY A 69 20.28 -5.00 -18.62
N ASP A 70 21.21 -5.56 -19.38
CA ASP A 70 20.92 -6.62 -20.37
C ASP A 70 20.26 -7.86 -19.75
N GLU A 71 20.61 -8.19 -18.51
CA GLU A 71 20.03 -9.28 -17.72
C GLU A 71 18.54 -9.08 -17.42
N ASP A 72 18.14 -7.83 -17.18
CA ASP A 72 16.77 -7.43 -16.85
C ASP A 72 15.94 -7.08 -18.09
N SER A 73 16.49 -7.29 -19.30
CA SER A 73 15.78 -7.04 -20.55
C SER A 73 14.63 -8.03 -20.75
N ALA A 74 13.55 -7.59 -21.40
CA ALA A 74 12.43 -8.47 -21.71
C ALA A 74 12.85 -9.66 -22.60
N GLN A 75 13.87 -9.49 -23.44
CA GLN A 75 14.37 -10.53 -24.33
C GLN A 75 15.07 -11.65 -23.56
N SER A 76 16.00 -11.31 -22.64
CA SER A 76 16.71 -12.29 -21.82
C SER A 76 15.73 -13.07 -20.95
N LEU A 77 14.85 -12.38 -20.22
CA LEU A 77 13.87 -12.99 -19.31
C LEU A 77 12.87 -13.90 -20.04
N CYS A 78 12.36 -13.47 -21.20
CA CYS A 78 11.46 -14.31 -21.99
C CYS A 78 12.16 -15.54 -22.58
N SER A 79 13.43 -15.41 -22.95
CA SER A 79 14.22 -16.53 -23.47
C SER A 79 14.55 -17.56 -22.38
N ALA A 80 14.91 -17.09 -21.17
CA ALA A 80 15.15 -17.93 -20.00
C ALA A 80 13.89 -18.72 -19.59
N LEU A 81 12.74 -18.04 -19.50
CA LEU A 81 11.46 -18.71 -19.18
C LEU A 81 11.10 -19.77 -20.23
N GLN A 82 11.33 -19.48 -21.52
CA GLN A 82 11.06 -20.43 -22.61
C GLN A 82 11.99 -21.64 -22.56
N GLN A 83 13.24 -21.44 -22.16
CA GLN A 83 14.20 -22.53 -22.00
C GLN A 83 13.78 -23.45 -20.86
N HIS A 84 13.41 -22.89 -19.70
CA HIS A 84 12.85 -23.65 -18.57
C HIS A 84 11.57 -24.42 -18.94
N ARG A 85 10.65 -23.79 -19.66
CA ARG A 85 9.41 -24.47 -20.09
C ARG A 85 9.66 -25.61 -21.07
N LYS A 86 10.70 -25.51 -21.91
CA LYS A 86 11.10 -26.59 -22.83
C LYS A 86 11.74 -27.76 -22.10
N THR A 87 12.58 -27.49 -21.10
CA THR A 87 13.18 -28.54 -20.26
C THR A 87 12.13 -29.25 -19.43
N GLU A 88 11.17 -28.53 -18.82
CA GLU A 88 10.06 -29.14 -18.09
C GLU A 88 9.10 -29.93 -19.00
N GLY A 89 8.80 -29.41 -20.20
CA GLY A 89 7.96 -30.14 -21.17
C GLY A 89 8.61 -31.42 -21.71
N GLN A 90 9.95 -31.51 -21.67
CA GLN A 90 10.70 -32.73 -21.98
C GLN A 90 10.71 -33.71 -20.80
N SER A 91 10.85 -33.23 -19.57
CA SER A 91 10.74 -34.03 -18.34
C SER A 91 9.33 -34.61 -18.14
N HIS A 92 8.27 -33.84 -18.34
CA HIS A 92 6.89 -34.34 -18.22
C HIS A 92 6.48 -35.33 -19.33
N SER A 93 7.22 -35.37 -20.45
CA SER A 93 7.06 -36.44 -21.45
C SER A 93 7.82 -37.72 -21.07
N GLN A 94 8.73 -37.63 -20.08
CA GLN A 94 9.48 -38.75 -19.52
C GLN A 94 8.88 -39.28 -18.20
N GLU A 95 8.23 -38.44 -17.39
CA GLU A 95 7.66 -38.78 -16.06
C GLU A 95 6.28 -39.47 -16.08
N LEU A 96 5.76 -39.90 -17.24
CA LEU A 96 4.70 -40.92 -17.28
C LEU A 96 5.25 -42.35 -17.13
N GLY A 97 6.55 -42.49 -16.87
CA GLY A 97 7.16 -43.69 -16.33
C GLY A 97 8.21 -43.29 -15.30
N GLU A 98 7.98 -43.73 -14.06
CA GLU A 98 8.92 -43.72 -12.92
C GLU A 98 8.89 -42.49 -12.00
N GLU A 99 8.74 -42.84 -10.72
CA GLU A 99 8.57 -41.98 -9.55
C GLU A 99 9.80 -41.12 -9.26
N GLU A 100 9.52 -39.96 -8.65
CA GLU A 100 10.49 -38.96 -8.22
C GLU A 100 11.57 -39.53 -7.30
N GLU A 101 12.80 -39.60 -7.79
CA GLU A 101 14.00 -39.62 -6.94
C GLU A 101 14.91 -38.44 -7.27
N SER A 102 14.93 -37.50 -6.34
CA SER A 102 15.96 -36.50 -6.03
C SER A 102 16.93 -36.11 -7.15
N ARG A 103 16.81 -34.87 -7.64
CA ARG A 103 17.98 -34.16 -8.17
C ARG A 103 17.95 -32.68 -7.85
N GLY A 104 18.56 -32.36 -6.71
CA GLY A 104 19.10 -31.04 -6.43
C GLY A 104 20.14 -30.69 -7.49
N GLY A 105 19.74 -29.85 -8.44
CA GLY A 105 20.61 -29.19 -9.40
C GLY A 105 20.60 -27.70 -9.12
N ASN A 106 21.74 -27.17 -8.68
CA ASN A 106 22.04 -25.75 -8.50
C ASN A 106 21.63 -24.92 -9.73
N THR A 107 20.39 -24.45 -9.75
CA THR A 107 20.06 -23.17 -10.36
C THR A 107 19.83 -22.25 -9.18
N SER A 108 20.78 -21.33 -8.98
CA SER A 108 20.65 -20.27 -8.00
C SER A 108 19.34 -19.53 -8.27
N HIS A 109 18.30 -19.84 -7.50
CA HIS A 109 17.20 -18.95 -7.21
C HIS A 109 17.61 -18.15 -5.96
N PRO A 110 18.31 -17.01 -6.09
CA PRO A 110 18.77 -16.22 -4.95
C PRO A 110 17.63 -15.60 -4.12
N GLY A 111 16.37 -15.70 -4.55
CA GLY A 111 15.24 -15.01 -3.90
C GLY A 111 14.73 -15.66 -2.62
N VAL A 112 14.76 -16.99 -2.51
CA VAL A 112 14.11 -17.70 -1.39
C VAL A 112 15.05 -17.86 -0.18
N HIS A 113 16.37 -17.92 -0.41
CA HIS A 113 17.35 -18.15 0.64
C HIS A 113 17.79 -16.87 1.38
N LEU A 114 17.38 -15.68 0.94
CA LEU A 114 17.82 -14.40 1.50
C LEU A 114 16.95 -13.84 2.63
N SER A 115 15.89 -14.54 3.06
CA SER A 115 15.09 -14.12 4.23
C SER A 115 15.69 -14.58 5.57
N GLY A 116 16.56 -15.59 5.56
CA GLY A 116 17.27 -16.11 6.73
C GLY A 116 18.22 -15.11 7.43
N PRO A 117 19.01 -14.29 6.70
CA PRO A 117 19.92 -13.32 7.30
C PRO A 117 19.24 -12.20 8.11
N ALA A 118 18.07 -11.71 7.67
CA ALA A 118 17.34 -10.66 8.39
C ALA A 118 16.85 -11.15 9.76
N LEU A 119 16.35 -12.38 9.80
CA LEU A 119 15.94 -13.08 11.02
C LEU A 119 17.14 -13.33 11.94
N LEU A 120 18.26 -13.82 11.41
CA LEU A 120 19.49 -14.05 12.17
C LEU A 120 20.05 -12.76 12.78
N CYS A 121 20.01 -11.62 12.09
CA CYS A 121 20.42 -10.33 12.63
C CYS A 121 19.49 -9.87 13.77
N HIS A 122 18.16 -10.03 13.59
CA HIS A 122 17.18 -9.67 14.62
C HIS A 122 17.35 -10.55 15.89
N LEU A 123 17.69 -11.82 15.72
CA LEU A 123 17.95 -12.76 16.80
C LEU A 123 19.31 -12.54 17.48
N CYS A 124 20.35 -12.23 16.71
CA CYS A 124 21.66 -11.87 17.27
C CYS A 124 21.58 -10.60 18.12
N GLY A 125 20.78 -9.60 17.71
CA GLY A 125 20.56 -8.39 18.51
C GLY A 125 19.90 -8.67 19.86
N ILE A 126 18.92 -9.59 19.90
CA ILE A 126 18.22 -9.98 21.13
C ILE A 126 19.12 -10.83 22.03
N LEU A 127 19.78 -11.86 21.48
CA LEU A 127 20.67 -12.76 22.23
C LEU A 127 21.94 -12.06 22.73
N TYR A 128 22.42 -11.03 22.03
CA TYR A 128 23.57 -10.22 22.49
C TYR A 128 23.22 -9.39 23.73
N CYS A 129 21.96 -8.94 23.87
CA CYS A 129 21.51 -8.15 25.01
C CYS A 129 21.29 -8.98 26.29
N GLU A 130 21.03 -10.29 26.14
CA GLU A 130 20.66 -11.17 27.26
C GLU A 130 21.88 -11.69 28.06
N ASN A 131 23.09 -11.66 27.47
CA ASN A 131 24.20 -12.52 27.90
C ASN A 131 25.46 -11.82 28.45
N GLN A 132 25.46 -10.54 28.83
CA GLN A 132 26.69 -9.86 29.28
C GLN A 132 26.65 -9.31 30.73
N PRO A 133 27.69 -9.58 31.55
CA PRO A 133 27.78 -9.10 32.93
C PRO A 133 28.16 -7.60 33.03
N VAL A 134 27.76 -7.00 34.15
CA VAL A 134 27.79 -5.55 34.45
C VAL A 134 29.23 -5.04 34.69
N PHE A 135 29.67 -4.04 33.89
CA PHE A 135 30.87 -3.21 34.13
C PHE A 135 30.58 -1.73 33.82
N ASP A 136 31.30 -0.78 34.44
CA ASP A 136 30.90 0.64 34.54
C ASP A 136 30.93 1.50 33.24
N TRP A 137 31.60 1.07 32.15
CA TRP A 137 31.49 1.70 30.81
C TRP A 137 30.34 1.13 29.96
N SER A 138 29.51 0.27 30.56
CA SER A 138 28.43 -0.49 29.94
C SER A 138 27.44 0.36 29.16
N GLY A 139 26.90 1.45 29.71
CA GLY A 139 25.80 2.17 29.06
C GLY A 139 26.12 2.59 27.61
N LEU A 140 27.35 3.06 27.37
CA LEU A 140 27.80 3.47 26.03
C LEU A 140 28.05 2.26 25.11
N THR A 141 28.63 1.17 25.61
CA THR A 141 28.88 -0.04 24.80
C THR A 141 27.59 -0.72 24.41
N HIS A 142 26.59 -0.78 25.30
CA HIS A 142 25.25 -1.30 24.99
C HIS A 142 24.52 -0.42 23.97
N ALA A 143 24.59 0.91 24.14
CA ALA A 143 23.99 1.84 23.18
C ALA A 143 24.61 1.71 21.78
N LEU A 144 25.94 1.59 21.69
CA LEU A 144 26.65 1.39 20.41
C LEU A 144 26.36 0.02 19.79
N ALA A 145 26.29 -1.05 20.59
CA ALA A 145 25.93 -2.38 20.11
C ALA A 145 24.48 -2.44 19.59
N LEU A 146 23.54 -1.81 20.31
CA LEU A 146 22.15 -1.67 19.87
C LEU A 146 22.05 -0.86 18.58
N LEU A 147 22.77 0.27 18.49
CA LEU A 147 22.84 1.07 17.26
C LEU A 147 23.36 0.23 16.10
N ALA A 148 24.46 -0.50 16.29
CA ALA A 148 25.04 -1.36 15.26
C ALA A 148 24.07 -2.48 14.83
N ALA A 149 23.39 -3.12 15.77
CA ALA A 149 22.39 -4.16 15.49
C ALA A 149 21.19 -3.60 14.71
N VAL A 150 20.66 -2.42 15.09
CA VAL A 150 19.54 -1.77 14.41
C VAL A 150 19.94 -1.31 13.00
N VAL A 151 21.13 -0.75 12.82
CA VAL A 151 21.64 -0.35 11.49
C VAL A 151 21.85 -1.58 10.61
N CYS A 152 22.42 -2.65 11.15
CA CYS A 152 22.58 -3.91 10.43
C CYS A 152 21.23 -4.49 10.00
N HIS A 153 20.26 -4.54 10.92
CA HIS A 153 18.89 -4.97 10.61
C HIS A 153 18.27 -4.12 9.49
N ALA A 154 18.37 -2.79 9.56
CA ALA A 154 17.83 -1.90 8.54
C ALA A 154 18.47 -2.12 7.16
N LEU A 155 19.79 -2.28 7.10
CA LEU A 155 20.51 -2.54 5.84
C LEU A 155 20.12 -3.90 5.25
N VAL A 156 20.07 -4.95 6.06
CA VAL A 156 19.68 -6.29 5.60
C VAL A 156 18.22 -6.28 5.13
N GLN A 157 17.31 -5.66 5.88
CA GLN A 157 15.91 -5.53 5.47
C GLN A 157 15.79 -4.79 4.12
N GLN A 158 16.50 -3.68 3.94
CA GLN A 158 16.49 -2.92 2.68
C GLN A 158 17.01 -3.76 1.50
N VAL A 159 18.06 -4.56 1.70
CA VAL A 159 18.61 -5.44 0.66
C VAL A 159 17.61 -6.54 0.28
N CYS A 160 16.99 -7.17 1.28
CA CYS A 160 15.97 -8.19 1.06
C CYS A 160 14.75 -7.63 0.31
N GLU A 161 14.20 -6.49 0.75
CA GLU A 161 13.06 -5.85 0.10
C GLU A 161 13.37 -5.44 -1.34
N ARG A 162 14.58 -4.89 -1.59
CA ARG A 162 15.04 -4.55 -2.93
C ARG A 162 15.09 -5.78 -3.83
N HIS A 163 15.67 -6.87 -3.34
CA HIS A 163 15.76 -8.11 -4.10
C HIS A 163 14.38 -8.67 -4.42
N SER A 164 13.49 -8.73 -3.43
CA SER A 164 12.11 -9.20 -3.60
C SER A 164 11.36 -8.39 -4.66
N ARG A 165 11.40 -7.05 -4.60
CA ARG A 165 10.75 -6.18 -5.61
C ARG A 165 11.33 -6.36 -7.01
N MET A 166 12.65 -6.57 -7.13
CA MET A 166 13.27 -6.85 -8.43
C MET A 166 12.82 -8.21 -8.98
N THR A 167 12.67 -9.24 -8.14
CA THR A 167 12.14 -10.54 -8.59
C THR A 167 10.69 -10.44 -9.08
N GLU A 168 9.86 -9.65 -8.41
CA GLU A 168 8.48 -9.37 -8.84
C GLU A 168 8.44 -8.78 -10.25
N VAL A 169 9.21 -7.72 -10.51
CA VAL A 169 9.27 -7.08 -11.84
C VAL A 169 9.79 -8.02 -12.92
N ARG A 170 10.80 -8.85 -12.61
CA ARG A 170 11.33 -9.87 -13.54
C ARG A 170 10.28 -10.92 -13.90
N VAL A 171 9.53 -11.42 -12.92
CA VAL A 171 8.45 -12.40 -13.16
C VAL A 171 7.32 -11.76 -13.97
N GLN A 172 6.92 -10.53 -13.63
CA GLN A 172 5.88 -9.80 -14.34
C GLN A 172 6.24 -9.59 -15.82
N THR A 173 7.47 -9.17 -16.12
CA THR A 173 7.96 -8.94 -17.49
C THR A 173 8.08 -10.24 -18.28
N ALA A 174 8.59 -11.33 -17.68
CA ALA A 174 8.66 -12.64 -18.31
C ALA A 174 7.26 -13.21 -18.66
N LEU A 175 6.32 -13.13 -17.71
CA LEU A 175 4.95 -13.62 -17.89
C LEU A 175 4.17 -12.80 -18.92
N THR A 176 4.25 -11.46 -18.85
CA THR A 176 3.59 -10.59 -19.84
C THR A 176 4.12 -10.85 -21.26
N GLY A 177 5.43 -11.04 -21.43
CA GLY A 177 6.03 -11.39 -22.71
C GLY A 177 5.62 -12.77 -23.22
N ALA A 178 5.54 -13.77 -22.34
CA ALA A 178 5.08 -15.12 -22.68
C ALA A 178 3.61 -15.13 -23.14
N LEU A 179 2.74 -14.42 -22.42
CA LEU A 179 1.34 -14.26 -22.80
C LEU A 179 1.17 -13.53 -24.12
N TYR A 180 1.93 -12.46 -24.34
CA TYR A 180 1.90 -11.72 -25.59
C TYR A 180 2.27 -12.64 -26.78
N LYS A 181 3.31 -13.47 -26.62
CA LYS A 181 3.72 -14.45 -27.63
C LYS A 181 2.64 -15.53 -27.85
N GLN A 182 2.01 -16.01 -26.77
CA GLN A 182 0.93 -16.99 -26.85
C GLN A 182 -0.31 -16.41 -27.57
N ALA A 183 -0.70 -15.17 -27.25
CA ALA A 183 -1.78 -14.47 -27.93
C ALA A 183 -1.53 -14.34 -29.44
N LEU A 184 -0.32 -13.93 -29.82
CA LEU A 184 0.10 -13.86 -31.23
C LEU A 184 0.09 -15.23 -31.93
N SER A 185 0.43 -16.31 -31.21
CA SER A 185 0.40 -17.67 -31.78
C SER A 185 -1.02 -18.19 -31.99
N GLN A 186 -1.98 -17.80 -31.15
CA GLN A 186 -3.39 -18.19 -31.27
C GLN A 186 -4.08 -17.44 -32.42
N CYS A 187 -3.70 -16.20 -32.70
CA CYS A 187 -4.17 -15.44 -33.87
C CYS A 187 -3.80 -16.06 -35.23
N ARG A 188 -2.94 -17.09 -35.26
CA ARG A 188 -2.47 -17.76 -36.48
C ARG A 188 -3.38 -18.91 -36.95
N ILE A 189 -4.39 -19.32 -36.17
CA ILE A 189 -5.29 -20.43 -36.52
C ILE A 189 -6.40 -19.90 -37.44
N PRO A 190 -6.48 -20.34 -38.71
CA PRO A 190 -7.53 -19.89 -39.63
C PRO A 190 -8.89 -20.44 -39.19
N GLY A 191 -9.87 -19.56 -38.97
CA GLY A 191 -11.27 -19.92 -38.63
C GLY A 191 -11.72 -19.58 -37.20
N CYS A 192 -10.81 -19.23 -36.29
CA CYS A 192 -11.19 -18.60 -35.02
C CYS A 192 -11.31 -17.09 -35.23
N LEU A 193 -12.51 -16.53 -35.07
CA LEU A 193 -12.71 -15.08 -35.03
C LEU A 193 -11.71 -14.46 -34.03
N PRO A 194 -11.03 -13.35 -34.35
CA PRO A 194 -10.24 -12.63 -33.37
C PRO A 194 -11.21 -12.13 -32.30
N SER A 195 -11.22 -12.78 -31.13
CA SER A 195 -11.83 -12.16 -29.96
C SER A 195 -11.08 -10.84 -29.73
N PRO A 196 -11.76 -9.70 -29.64
CA PRO A 196 -11.10 -8.41 -29.62
C PRO A 196 -10.17 -8.31 -28.39
N ALA A 197 -9.33 -7.27 -28.38
CA ALA A 197 -8.45 -6.88 -27.27
C ALA A 197 -9.02 -7.00 -25.82
N PRO A 198 -10.35 -6.94 -25.54
CA PRO A 198 -10.89 -7.14 -24.19
C PRO A 198 -10.50 -8.44 -23.48
N SER A 199 -10.18 -9.54 -24.18
CA SER A 199 -9.83 -10.83 -23.55
C SER A 199 -8.42 -10.87 -22.94
N LEU A 200 -7.50 -10.02 -23.43
CA LEU A 200 -6.13 -9.94 -22.91
C LEU A 200 -6.03 -9.04 -21.66
N THR A 201 -6.96 -8.12 -21.50
CA THR A 201 -7.07 -7.21 -20.36
C THR A 201 -7.18 -7.90 -18.99
N PRO A 202 -8.11 -8.86 -18.78
CA PRO A 202 -8.19 -9.58 -17.50
C PRO A 202 -6.93 -10.40 -17.25
N LEU A 203 -6.39 -11.03 -18.30
CA LEU A 203 -5.19 -11.86 -18.23
C LEU A 203 -3.94 -11.07 -17.83
N ARG A 204 -3.85 -9.79 -18.23
CA ARG A 204 -2.77 -8.87 -17.80
C ARG A 204 -2.86 -8.53 -16.31
N GLY A 205 -4.08 -8.46 -15.76
CA GLY A 205 -4.30 -8.32 -14.31
C GLY A 205 -3.81 -9.54 -13.54
N ASP A 206 -4.05 -10.73 -14.08
CA ASP A 206 -3.63 -11.98 -13.44
C ASP A 206 -2.10 -12.17 -13.45
N VAL A 207 -1.39 -11.65 -14.45
CA VAL A 207 0.09 -11.64 -14.45
C VAL A 207 0.66 -10.82 -13.30
N GLY A 208 0.10 -9.65 -13.00
CA GLY A 208 0.56 -8.83 -11.88
C GLY A 208 0.43 -9.60 -10.57
N ARG A 209 -0.71 -10.25 -10.35
CA ARG A 209 -0.96 -11.07 -9.16
C ARG A 209 0.00 -12.25 -9.04
N LEU A 210 0.27 -12.95 -10.15
CA LEU A 210 1.20 -14.08 -10.19
C LEU A 210 2.64 -13.62 -9.92
N ALA A 211 3.02 -12.43 -10.35
CA ALA A 211 4.34 -11.86 -10.10
C ALA A 211 4.56 -11.46 -8.63
N GLU A 212 3.50 -11.09 -7.90
CA GLU A 212 3.54 -10.78 -6.47
C GLU A 212 3.60 -12.02 -5.57
N LEU A 213 3.25 -13.21 -6.09
CA LEU A 213 3.22 -14.46 -5.33
C LEU A 213 4.56 -14.83 -4.68
N PRO A 214 5.70 -14.85 -5.41
CA PRO A 214 6.98 -15.29 -4.87
C PRO A 214 7.45 -14.40 -3.71
N VAL A 215 7.25 -13.09 -3.84
CA VAL A 215 7.61 -12.11 -2.80
C VAL A 215 6.79 -12.37 -1.53
N SER A 216 5.49 -12.53 -1.69
CA SER A 216 4.59 -12.72 -0.56
C SER A 216 4.79 -14.07 0.14
N LEU A 217 5.08 -15.14 -0.62
CA LEU A 217 5.42 -16.45 -0.07
C LEU A 217 6.67 -16.39 0.81
N SER A 218 7.69 -15.63 0.40
CA SER A 218 8.90 -15.45 1.21
C SER A 218 8.64 -14.73 2.54
N ALA A 219 7.71 -13.76 2.54
CA ALA A 219 7.30 -13.03 3.74
C ALA A 219 6.42 -13.88 4.68
N LEU A 220 5.63 -14.82 4.14
CA LEU A 220 4.86 -15.78 4.93
C LEU A 220 5.81 -16.67 5.75
N TRP A 221 6.80 -17.28 5.09
CA TRP A 221 7.78 -18.12 5.77
C TRP A 221 8.54 -17.37 6.87
N SER A 222 9.02 -16.15 6.58
CA SER A 222 9.76 -15.37 7.59
C SER A 222 8.90 -15.03 8.81
N SER A 223 7.62 -14.74 8.60
CA SER A 223 6.67 -14.44 9.68
C SER A 223 6.43 -15.65 10.60
N TRP A 224 6.36 -16.86 10.04
CA TRP A 224 6.26 -18.09 10.83
C TRP A 224 7.50 -18.33 11.67
N VAL A 225 8.69 -18.21 11.08
CA VAL A 225 9.97 -18.37 11.80
C VAL A 225 10.12 -17.32 12.91
N GLN A 226 9.74 -16.07 12.65
CA GLN A 226 9.76 -15.03 13.67
C GLN A 226 8.79 -15.34 14.83
N GLY A 227 7.58 -15.79 14.51
CA GLY A 227 6.56 -16.17 15.51
C GLY A 227 7.01 -17.33 16.40
N THR A 228 7.64 -18.36 15.82
CA THR A 228 8.12 -19.50 16.60
C THR A 228 9.27 -19.12 17.51
N VAL A 229 10.23 -18.30 17.06
CA VAL A 229 11.34 -17.89 17.93
C VAL A 229 10.85 -16.99 19.07
N CYS A 230 9.93 -16.06 18.81
CA CYS A 230 9.34 -15.26 19.87
C CYS A 230 8.57 -16.11 20.89
N ALA A 231 7.85 -17.15 20.42
CA ALA A 231 7.20 -18.11 21.30
C ALA A 231 8.21 -18.92 22.14
N CYS A 232 9.34 -19.33 21.56
CA CYS A 232 10.41 -20.02 22.29
C CYS A 232 11.06 -19.13 23.36
N LEU A 233 11.31 -17.84 23.06
CA LEU A 233 11.84 -16.88 24.04
C LEU A 233 10.84 -16.63 25.17
N LEU A 234 9.55 -16.44 24.84
CA LEU A 234 8.49 -16.31 25.84
C LEU A 234 8.37 -17.55 26.72
N TRP A 235 8.51 -18.75 26.15
CA TRP A 235 8.53 -20.00 26.92
C TRP A 235 9.73 -20.07 27.88
N ARG A 236 10.91 -19.60 27.46
CA ARG A 236 12.11 -19.58 28.30
C ARG A 236 11.96 -18.63 29.49
N GLU A 237 11.34 -17.48 29.29
CA GLU A 237 11.20 -16.43 30.32
C GLU A 237 10.00 -16.66 31.26
N LEU A 238 8.83 -17.03 30.72
CA LEU A 238 7.57 -17.15 31.48
C LEU A 238 7.18 -18.60 31.81
N GLY A 239 7.88 -19.59 31.26
CA GLY A 239 7.55 -21.00 31.44
C GLY A 239 6.15 -21.38 30.90
N PRO A 240 5.45 -22.35 31.51
CA PRO A 240 4.17 -22.86 30.99
C PRO A 240 3.04 -21.82 30.99
N SER A 241 3.16 -20.73 31.76
CA SER A 241 2.19 -19.63 31.75
C SER A 241 2.11 -18.91 30.40
N ALA A 242 3.15 -18.98 29.57
CA ALA A 242 3.15 -18.42 28.22
C ALA A 242 2.12 -19.08 27.28
N LEU A 243 1.74 -20.35 27.52
CA LEU A 243 0.78 -21.09 26.69
C LEU A 243 -0.60 -20.46 26.67
N ALA A 244 -1.05 -19.86 27.78
CA ALA A 244 -2.35 -19.22 27.84
C ALA A 244 -2.43 -18.03 26.87
N GLY A 245 -1.37 -17.21 26.80
CA GLY A 245 -1.26 -16.12 25.82
C GLY A 245 -1.18 -16.63 24.39
N LEU A 246 -0.39 -17.68 24.15
CA LEU A 246 -0.25 -18.29 22.82
C LEU A 246 -1.59 -18.87 22.31
N ALA A 247 -2.36 -19.52 23.19
CA ALA A 247 -3.67 -20.09 22.86
C ALA A 247 -4.68 -19.00 22.45
N VAL A 248 -4.68 -17.86 23.16
CA VAL A 248 -5.54 -16.71 22.81
C VAL A 248 -5.12 -16.11 21.46
N LEU A 249 -3.82 -15.98 21.18
CA LEU A 249 -3.32 -15.49 19.89
C LEU A 249 -3.73 -16.42 18.74
N ILE A 250 -3.60 -17.74 18.92
CA ILE A 250 -4.03 -18.74 17.93
C ILE A 250 -5.55 -18.67 17.69
N LEU A 251 -6.36 -18.43 18.72
CA LEU A 251 -7.81 -18.29 18.59
C LEU A 251 -8.23 -16.98 17.89
N LEU A 252 -7.42 -15.91 18.00
CA LEU A 252 -7.71 -14.64 17.36
C LEU A 252 -7.49 -14.68 15.83
N VAL A 253 -6.51 -15.46 15.36
CA VAL A 253 -6.19 -15.64 13.92
C VAL A 253 -7.40 -16.07 13.06
N PRO A 254 -8.18 -17.11 13.40
CA PRO A 254 -9.36 -17.48 12.61
C PRO A 254 -10.44 -16.40 12.68
N LEU A 255 -10.60 -15.72 13.81
CA LEU A 255 -11.59 -14.64 13.98
C LEU A 255 -11.29 -13.45 13.07
N THR A 256 -10.05 -12.98 13.05
CA THR A 256 -9.61 -11.86 12.18
C THR A 256 -9.73 -12.25 10.71
N SER A 257 -9.32 -13.47 10.35
CA SER A 257 -9.46 -13.99 8.99
C SER A 257 -10.92 -14.07 8.53
N ALA A 258 -11.85 -14.43 9.42
CA ALA A 258 -13.28 -14.49 9.10
C ALA A 258 -13.86 -13.09 8.83
N VAL A 259 -13.47 -12.09 9.63
CA VAL A 259 -13.87 -10.69 9.42
C VAL A 259 -13.34 -10.17 8.09
N GLN A 260 -12.09 -10.45 7.75
CA GLN A 260 -11.49 -10.01 6.49
C GLN A 260 -12.11 -10.71 5.29
N ARG A 261 -12.46 -12.00 5.39
CA ARG A 261 -13.23 -12.70 4.35
C ARG A 261 -14.56 -12.00 4.08
N ARG A 262 -15.29 -11.60 5.14
CA ARG A 262 -16.54 -10.85 4.99
C ARG A 262 -16.33 -9.47 4.40
N ALA A 263 -15.29 -8.75 4.83
CA ALA A 263 -14.93 -7.44 4.28
C ALA A 263 -14.65 -7.53 2.77
N ARG A 264 -13.93 -8.57 2.31
CA ARG A 264 -13.67 -8.83 0.88
C ARG A 264 -14.96 -9.09 0.09
N LEU A 265 -15.86 -9.91 0.63
CA LEU A 265 -17.16 -10.17 -0.01
C LEU A 265 -17.97 -8.88 -0.19
N LEU A 266 -17.95 -7.99 0.81
CA LEU A 266 -18.63 -6.70 0.74
C LEU A 266 -17.95 -5.70 -0.19
N GLN A 267 -16.62 -5.72 -0.29
CA GLN A 267 -15.89 -4.91 -1.28
C GLN A 267 -16.30 -5.28 -2.71
N ARG A 268 -16.39 -6.58 -3.00
CA ARG A 268 -16.87 -7.06 -4.31
C ARG A 268 -18.32 -6.65 -4.59
N SER A 269 -19.20 -6.69 -3.59
CA SER A 269 -20.58 -6.19 -3.79
C SER A 269 -20.63 -4.68 -3.99
N GLN A 270 -19.77 -3.92 -3.29
CA GLN A 270 -19.65 -2.47 -3.48
C GLN A 270 -19.25 -2.12 -4.91
N GLU A 271 -18.31 -2.86 -5.50
CA GLU A 271 -17.85 -2.59 -6.88
C GLU A 271 -18.91 -2.92 -7.92
N ARG A 272 -19.72 -3.97 -7.69
CA ARG A 272 -20.89 -4.26 -8.54
C ARG A 272 -21.90 -3.11 -8.49
N LEU A 273 -22.27 -2.65 -7.29
CA LEU A 273 -23.19 -1.52 -7.10
C LEU A 273 -22.65 -0.22 -7.71
N ARG A 274 -21.34 0.03 -7.57
CA ARG A 274 -20.67 1.16 -8.18
C ARG A 274 -20.73 1.07 -9.72
N GLY A 275 -20.54 -0.13 -10.28
CA GLY A 275 -20.69 -0.40 -11.70
C GLY A 275 -22.10 -0.09 -12.22
N GLU A 276 -23.14 -0.52 -11.50
CA GLU A 276 -24.54 -0.21 -11.82
C GLU A 276 -24.80 1.32 -11.82
N ARG A 277 -24.28 2.04 -10.82
CA ARG A 277 -24.37 3.52 -10.76
C ARG A 277 -23.68 4.18 -11.96
N GLU A 278 -22.50 3.70 -12.33
CA GLU A 278 -21.74 4.24 -13.47
C GLU A 278 -22.43 3.95 -14.81
N GLN A 279 -23.08 2.80 -14.95
CA GLN A 279 -23.93 2.50 -16.12
C GLN A 279 -25.12 3.45 -16.23
N LEU A 280 -25.83 3.71 -15.12
CA LEU A 280 -26.95 4.67 -15.10
C LEU A 280 -26.49 6.09 -15.48
N LEU A 281 -25.32 6.52 -14.97
CA LEU A 281 -24.72 7.79 -15.35
C LEU A 281 -24.32 7.82 -16.83
N GLN A 282 -23.83 6.71 -17.37
CA GLN A 282 -23.48 6.59 -18.78
C GLN A 282 -24.72 6.69 -19.68
N GLU A 283 -25.81 6.00 -19.34
CA GLU A 283 -27.11 6.09 -20.05
C GLU A 283 -27.63 7.53 -20.05
N MET A 284 -27.60 8.18 -18.89
CA MET A 284 -28.02 9.57 -18.73
C MET A 284 -27.16 10.53 -19.57
N LEU A 285 -25.83 10.35 -19.57
CA LEU A 285 -24.92 11.22 -20.32
C LEU A 285 -25.02 11.00 -21.84
N ASN A 286 -25.25 9.77 -22.29
CA ASN A 286 -25.50 9.48 -23.71
C ASN A 286 -26.81 10.12 -24.19
N GLY A 287 -27.82 10.18 -23.32
CA GLY A 287 -29.11 10.85 -23.56
C GLY A 287 -29.17 12.31 -23.13
N ILE A 288 -28.06 13.00 -22.86
CA ILE A 288 -28.10 14.30 -22.14
C ILE A 288 -28.95 15.36 -22.84
N LYS A 289 -29.02 15.37 -24.18
CA LYS A 289 -29.84 16.32 -24.94
C LYS A 289 -31.33 16.11 -24.67
N THR A 290 -31.81 14.86 -24.65
CA THR A 290 -33.22 14.56 -24.40
C THR A 290 -33.57 14.79 -22.94
N VAL A 291 -32.67 14.44 -22.01
CA VAL A 291 -32.85 14.67 -20.57
C VAL A 291 -33.10 16.15 -20.28
N LYS A 292 -32.36 17.06 -20.94
CA LYS A 292 -32.50 18.51 -20.75
C LYS A 292 -33.74 19.10 -21.40
N LEU A 293 -34.05 18.69 -22.63
CA LEU A 293 -35.23 19.17 -23.35
C LEU A 293 -36.53 18.76 -22.68
N LEU A 294 -36.56 17.59 -22.02
CA LEU A 294 -37.71 17.06 -21.30
C LEU A 294 -37.71 17.39 -19.80
N VAL A 295 -36.71 18.12 -19.30
CA VAL A 295 -36.56 18.48 -17.88
C VAL A 295 -36.60 17.23 -16.97
N LEU A 296 -35.99 16.12 -17.42
CA LEU A 296 -35.94 14.83 -16.68
C LEU A 296 -34.79 14.78 -15.65
N GLU A 297 -34.07 15.89 -15.45
CA GLU A 297 -32.89 15.96 -14.58
C GLU A 297 -33.18 15.52 -13.14
N ALA A 298 -34.30 15.99 -12.56
CA ALA A 298 -34.69 15.65 -11.20
C ALA A 298 -35.01 14.15 -11.05
N TRP A 299 -35.59 13.53 -12.07
CA TRP A 299 -35.92 12.11 -12.07
C TRP A 299 -34.63 11.26 -12.09
N PHE A 300 -33.69 11.59 -12.98
CA PHE A 300 -32.39 10.91 -13.03
C PHE A 300 -31.57 11.15 -11.76
N GLN A 301 -31.58 12.37 -11.21
CA GLN A 301 -30.89 12.70 -9.96
C GLN A 301 -31.42 11.83 -8.81
N ARG A 302 -32.75 11.67 -8.70
CA ARG A 302 -33.35 10.80 -7.68
C ARG A 302 -32.99 9.33 -7.90
N ARG A 303 -33.02 8.85 -9.15
CA ARG A 303 -32.66 7.46 -9.48
C ARG A 303 -31.20 7.14 -9.17
N VAL A 304 -30.27 8.04 -9.50
CA VAL A 304 -28.84 7.91 -9.15
C VAL A 304 -28.64 8.02 -7.63
N GLY A 305 -29.40 8.90 -6.95
CA GLY A 305 -29.40 9.01 -5.49
C GLY A 305 -29.78 7.70 -4.79
N ILE A 306 -30.82 7.00 -5.26
CA ILE A 306 -31.22 5.69 -4.72
C ILE A 306 -30.12 4.64 -4.95
N ALA A 307 -29.47 4.64 -6.12
CA ALA A 307 -28.34 3.75 -6.37
C ALA A 307 -27.15 4.05 -5.43
N ARG A 308 -26.89 5.34 -5.16
CA ARG A 308 -25.84 5.76 -4.22
C ARG A 308 -26.15 5.35 -2.78
N GLU A 309 -27.40 5.40 -2.35
CA GLU A 309 -27.80 5.00 -1.00
C GLU A 309 -27.47 3.52 -0.73
N LYS A 310 -27.77 2.62 -1.69
CA LYS A 310 -27.39 1.20 -1.63
C LYS A 310 -25.87 0.99 -1.55
N GLU A 311 -25.11 1.81 -2.29
CA GLU A 311 -23.64 1.79 -2.23
C GLU A 311 -23.13 2.20 -0.84
N LEU A 312 -23.71 3.27 -0.27
CA LEU A 312 -23.34 3.79 1.04
C LEU A 312 -23.71 2.83 2.18
N GLU A 313 -24.81 2.09 2.08
CA GLU A 313 -25.15 1.02 3.04
C GLU A 313 -24.07 -0.07 3.08
N THR A 314 -23.64 -0.54 1.91
CA THR A 314 -22.56 -1.53 1.80
C THR A 314 -21.25 -0.96 2.36
N ARG A 315 -20.94 0.30 2.02
CA ARG A 315 -19.75 1.00 2.53
C ARG A 315 -19.80 1.19 4.05
N ARG A 316 -20.98 1.39 4.63
CA ARG A 316 -21.17 1.50 6.08
C ARG A 316 -20.80 0.20 6.79
N ILE A 317 -21.30 -0.93 6.30
CA ILE A 317 -20.97 -2.25 6.87
C ILE A 317 -19.47 -2.55 6.72
N LEU A 318 -18.89 -2.22 5.56
CA LEU A 318 -17.44 -2.32 5.34
C LEU A 318 -16.68 -1.46 6.36
N GLY A 319 -17.11 -0.22 6.59
CA GLY A 319 -16.56 0.68 7.60
C GLY A 319 -16.55 0.06 9.00
N PHE A 320 -17.65 -0.56 9.44
CA PHE A 320 -17.70 -1.28 10.73
C PHE A 320 -16.73 -2.48 10.78
N LEU A 321 -16.58 -3.25 9.70
CA LEU A 321 -15.61 -4.34 9.65
C LEU A 321 -14.17 -3.82 9.70
N THR A 322 -13.89 -2.69 9.04
CA THR A 322 -12.58 -2.04 9.15
C THR A 322 -12.31 -1.54 10.57
N ALA A 323 -13.32 -1.03 11.28
CA ALA A 323 -13.21 -0.67 12.69
C ALA A 323 -12.78 -1.87 13.56
N PHE A 324 -13.42 -3.03 13.35
CA PHE A 324 -13.05 -4.26 14.03
C PHE A 324 -11.62 -4.69 13.72
N SER A 325 -11.16 -4.54 12.46
CA SER A 325 -9.77 -4.83 12.10
C SER A 325 -8.76 -3.86 12.73
N LEU A 326 -9.17 -2.63 13.08
CA LEU A 326 -8.31 -1.68 13.80
C LEU A 326 -8.20 -2.04 15.29
N LEU A 327 -9.23 -2.64 15.89
CA LEU A 327 -9.15 -3.15 17.26
C LEU A 327 -8.12 -4.27 17.38
N ASP A 328 -8.02 -5.13 16.37
CA ASP A 328 -7.00 -6.18 16.33
C ASP A 328 -5.57 -5.62 16.41
N ARG A 329 -5.30 -4.44 15.82
CA ARG A 329 -4.00 -3.76 15.91
C ARG A 329 -3.60 -3.38 17.34
N VAL A 330 -4.57 -3.10 18.19
CA VAL A 330 -4.36 -2.73 19.59
C VAL A 330 -4.16 -3.98 20.44
N CYS A 331 -4.94 -5.01 20.16
CA CYS A 331 -4.97 -6.25 20.94
C CYS A 331 -3.80 -7.19 20.63
N VAL A 332 -3.30 -7.18 19.39
CA VAL A 332 -2.23 -8.06 18.94
C VAL A 332 -0.97 -7.24 18.70
N PRO A 333 0.00 -7.24 19.64
CA PRO A 333 1.22 -6.46 19.45
C PRO A 333 2.01 -6.96 18.24
N PHE A 334 2.44 -6.01 17.40
CA PHE A 334 3.39 -6.01 16.27
C PHE A 334 3.75 -7.31 15.52
N LEU A 335 4.06 -8.42 16.19
CA LEU A 335 4.56 -9.66 15.58
C LEU A 335 3.48 -10.46 14.86
N ALA A 336 2.34 -10.71 15.52
CA ALA A 336 1.22 -11.41 14.89
C ALA A 336 0.43 -10.48 13.95
N TRP A 337 0.42 -9.17 14.20
CA TRP A 337 -0.11 -8.17 13.28
C TRP A 337 0.65 -8.13 11.95
N HIS A 338 2.00 -8.19 11.96
CA HIS A 338 2.80 -8.18 10.73
C HIS A 338 2.59 -9.47 9.90
N SER A 339 2.48 -10.62 10.57
CA SER A 339 2.15 -11.92 9.93
C SER A 339 0.75 -11.91 9.30
N LEU A 340 -0.27 -11.45 10.04
CA LEU A 340 -1.65 -11.32 9.56
C LEU A 340 -1.76 -10.27 8.44
N CYS A 341 -1.10 -9.12 8.58
CA CYS A 341 -1.05 -8.09 7.54
C CYS A 341 -0.36 -8.51 6.28
N ASN A 342 0.69 -9.33 6.34
CA ASN A 342 1.33 -9.84 5.13
C ASN A 342 0.42 -10.86 4.42
N LEU A 343 -0.30 -11.70 5.18
CA LEU A 343 -1.31 -12.61 4.65
C LEU A 343 -2.52 -11.86 4.07
N ASP A 344 -2.92 -10.75 4.69
CA ASP A 344 -3.98 -9.87 4.22
C ASP A 344 -3.55 -9.00 3.07
N HIS A 345 -2.38 -8.38 3.10
CA HIS A 345 -1.83 -7.60 1.99
C HIS A 345 -1.62 -8.50 0.77
N PHE A 346 -1.20 -9.74 0.97
CA PHE A 346 -1.15 -10.77 -0.07
C PHE A 346 -2.54 -11.09 -0.66
N LEU A 347 -3.54 -11.35 0.19
CA LEU A 347 -4.92 -11.61 -0.25
C LEU A 347 -5.63 -10.35 -0.81
N PHE A 348 -5.25 -9.16 -0.35
CA PHE A 348 -5.83 -7.86 -0.71
C PHE A 348 -5.17 -7.28 -1.96
N SER A 349 -3.87 -7.46 -2.16
CA SER A 349 -3.15 -7.11 -3.38
C SER A 349 -3.65 -7.96 -4.55
N GLN A 350 -3.85 -9.26 -4.30
CA GLN A 350 -4.52 -10.19 -5.22
C GLN A 350 -5.90 -9.71 -5.70
N GLU A 351 -6.68 -9.01 -4.88
CA GLU A 351 -8.05 -8.58 -5.25
C GLU A 351 -8.13 -7.10 -5.68
N ARG A 352 -7.46 -6.15 -5.02
CA ARG A 352 -7.51 -4.72 -5.39
C ARG A 352 -6.83 -4.40 -6.72
N MET A 353 -5.75 -5.10 -7.07
CA MET A 353 -5.12 -4.93 -8.40
C MET A 353 -6.05 -5.42 -9.52
N ALA A 354 -6.87 -6.45 -9.27
CA ALA A 354 -7.87 -6.93 -10.23
C ALA A 354 -8.85 -5.80 -10.64
N LEU A 355 -9.30 -5.04 -9.65
CA LEU A 355 -10.38 -4.06 -9.77
C LEU A 355 -9.87 -2.67 -10.16
N LEU A 356 -8.70 -2.27 -9.65
CA LEU A 356 -8.03 -1.05 -10.07
C LEU A 356 -7.51 -1.14 -11.52
N GLN A 357 -7.15 -2.33 -12.01
CA GLN A 357 -6.65 -2.54 -13.36
C GLN A 357 -7.76 -2.68 -14.41
N GLU A 358 -8.95 -3.21 -14.05
CA GLU A 358 -10.17 -3.10 -14.88
C GLU A 358 -10.59 -1.64 -15.06
N MET A 359 -10.51 -0.82 -14.01
CA MET A 359 -10.69 0.63 -14.09
C MET A 359 -9.53 1.33 -14.80
N GLY A 360 -8.30 0.83 -14.65
CA GLY A 360 -7.07 1.30 -15.27
C GLY A 360 -7.05 1.12 -16.79
N SER A 361 -7.59 0.01 -17.31
CA SER A 361 -7.72 -0.21 -18.76
C SER A 361 -8.76 0.71 -19.41
N ARG A 362 -9.77 1.18 -18.66
CA ARG A 362 -10.65 2.28 -19.12
C ARG A 362 -9.97 3.64 -19.00
N LYS A 363 -9.04 3.81 -18.05
CA LYS A 363 -8.28 5.05 -17.78
C LYS A 363 -7.01 5.24 -18.60
N ALA A 364 -6.49 4.22 -19.30
CA ALA A 364 -5.30 4.33 -20.15
C ALA A 364 -5.47 5.34 -21.32
N VAL A 365 -6.71 5.81 -21.56
CA VAL A 365 -7.03 6.89 -22.51
C VAL A 365 -6.99 8.29 -21.86
N SER A 366 -6.82 8.42 -20.54
CA SER A 366 -6.79 9.72 -19.84
C SER A 366 -5.41 9.99 -19.24
N ARG A 367 -4.78 11.08 -19.70
CA ARG A 367 -3.49 11.60 -19.21
C ARG A 367 -3.47 11.63 -17.68
N SER A 368 -2.40 11.10 -17.09
CA SER A 368 -2.05 11.21 -15.67
C SER A 368 -1.93 12.68 -15.26
N THR A 369 -3.03 13.29 -14.88
CA THR A 369 -3.05 14.54 -14.13
C THR A 369 -2.85 14.18 -12.67
N GLN A 370 -1.70 14.57 -12.13
CA GLN A 370 -1.38 14.44 -10.72
C GLN A 370 -2.46 15.19 -9.92
N ILE A 371 -3.31 14.45 -9.20
CA ILE A 371 -4.42 15.02 -8.43
C ILE A 371 -3.84 15.62 -7.16
N SER A 372 -3.41 16.88 -7.22
CA SER A 372 -3.10 17.63 -6.01
C SER A 372 -4.41 17.98 -5.32
N VAL A 373 -4.64 17.40 -4.13
CA VAL A 373 -5.81 17.75 -3.31
C VAL A 373 -5.57 19.15 -2.75
N SER A 374 -6.23 20.14 -3.34
CA SER A 374 -6.19 21.52 -2.83
C SER A 374 -6.70 21.58 -1.40
N GLY A 375 -6.09 22.41 -0.54
CA GLY A 375 -6.55 22.65 0.83
C GLY A 375 -8.01 23.15 0.90
N VAL A 376 -8.49 23.79 -0.17
CA VAL A 376 -9.90 24.19 -0.31
C VAL A 376 -10.83 22.97 -0.33
N CYS A 377 -10.45 21.89 -1.02
CA CYS A 377 -11.25 20.66 -1.08
C CYS A 377 -11.37 20.00 0.29
N ILE A 378 -10.28 20.01 1.07
CA ILE A 378 -10.26 19.43 2.42
C ILE A 378 -11.15 20.26 3.35
N ARG A 379 -11.06 21.59 3.29
CA ARG A 379 -11.92 22.46 4.10
C ARG A 379 -13.39 22.24 3.79
N LEU A 380 -13.75 22.21 2.50
CA LEU A 380 -15.11 21.91 2.07
C LEU A 380 -15.57 20.51 2.51
N TYR A 381 -14.68 19.50 2.46
CA TYR A 381 -14.98 18.17 2.97
C TYR A 381 -15.25 18.17 4.49
N LEU A 382 -14.43 18.86 5.28
CA LEU A 382 -14.60 18.97 6.73
C LEU A 382 -15.89 19.71 7.11
N ASP A 383 -16.23 20.76 6.37
CA ASP A 383 -17.47 21.52 6.60
C ASP A 383 -18.71 20.66 6.33
N VAL A 384 -18.71 19.84 5.27
CA VAL A 384 -19.84 18.94 4.95
C VAL A 384 -19.88 17.72 5.87
N CYS A 385 -18.73 17.19 6.28
CA CYS A 385 -18.61 16.14 7.29
C CYS A 385 -19.26 16.59 8.61
N GLY A 386 -19.10 17.87 8.94
CA GLY A 386 -19.64 18.51 10.13
C GLY A 386 -18.64 18.47 11.28
N TRP A 387 -18.42 19.63 11.90
CA TRP A 387 -17.43 19.82 12.95
C TRP A 387 -17.61 18.90 14.17
N GLY A 388 -18.83 18.43 14.45
CA GLY A 388 -19.08 17.46 15.53
C GLY A 388 -18.39 16.12 15.32
N TRP A 389 -18.46 15.54 14.11
CA TRP A 389 -17.79 14.28 13.79
C TRP A 389 -16.27 14.45 13.78
N VAL A 390 -15.77 15.58 13.26
CA VAL A 390 -14.34 15.92 13.24
C VAL A 390 -13.79 16.10 14.66
N LEU A 391 -14.52 16.79 15.53
CA LEU A 391 -14.11 16.96 16.92
C LEU A 391 -14.08 15.60 17.64
N LEU A 392 -15.09 14.75 17.40
CA LEU A 392 -15.14 13.42 17.97
C LEU A 392 -13.96 12.54 17.53
N THR A 393 -13.57 12.60 16.25
CA THR A 393 -12.39 11.85 15.75
C THR A 393 -11.09 12.35 16.37
N VAL A 394 -10.90 13.67 16.47
CA VAL A 394 -9.69 14.25 17.08
C VAL A 394 -9.61 13.91 18.57
N LEU A 395 -10.69 14.10 19.33
CA LEU A 395 -10.72 13.81 20.77
C LEU A 395 -10.49 12.32 21.06
N SER A 396 -11.15 11.44 20.32
CA SER A 396 -10.95 9.99 20.48
C SER A 396 -9.52 9.58 20.10
N GLN A 397 -8.92 10.18 19.07
CA GLN A 397 -7.54 9.91 18.70
C GLN A 397 -6.53 10.40 19.75
N VAL A 398 -6.76 11.57 20.35
CA VAL A 398 -5.96 12.07 21.49
C VAL A 398 -6.08 11.11 22.67
N CYS A 399 -7.28 10.62 22.96
CA CYS A 399 -7.51 9.62 24.02
C CYS A 399 -6.70 8.34 23.78
N VAL A 400 -6.71 7.80 22.55
CA VAL A 400 -5.88 6.62 22.17
C VAL A 400 -4.40 6.86 22.48
N CYS A 401 -3.88 8.03 22.13
CA CYS A 401 -2.49 8.38 22.36
C CYS A 401 -2.16 8.52 23.86
N VAL A 402 -2.99 9.24 24.63
CA VAL A 402 -2.80 9.44 26.07
C VAL A 402 -2.82 8.10 26.80
N VAL A 403 -3.80 7.24 26.50
CA VAL A 403 -3.89 5.89 27.11
C VAL A 403 -2.68 5.04 26.74
N GLY A 404 -2.19 5.12 25.50
CA GLY A 404 -0.97 4.44 25.08
C GLY A 404 0.28 4.88 25.86
N VAL A 405 0.42 6.18 26.15
CA VAL A 405 1.49 6.70 27.02
C VAL A 405 1.35 6.20 28.45
N CYS A 406 0.13 6.22 28.98
CA CYS A 406 -0.15 5.73 30.33
C CYS A 406 0.20 4.24 30.47
N GLN A 407 -0.11 3.40 29.48
CA GLN A 407 0.29 1.99 29.45
C GLN A 407 1.81 1.82 29.44
N ALA A 408 2.52 2.57 28.59
CA ALA A 408 3.97 2.49 28.50
C ALA A 408 4.64 2.96 29.80
N GLY A 409 4.16 4.06 30.38
CA GLY A 409 4.63 4.57 31.67
C GLY A 409 4.36 3.60 32.82
N LEU A 410 3.17 2.97 32.84
CA LEU A 410 2.82 1.96 33.84
C LEU A 410 3.75 0.74 33.75
N LEU A 411 4.07 0.26 32.55
CA LEU A 411 5.00 -0.86 32.37
C LEU A 411 6.42 -0.49 32.84
N ALA A 412 6.86 0.75 32.59
CA ALA A 412 8.15 1.24 33.06
C ALA A 412 8.22 1.32 34.60
N VAL A 413 7.15 1.79 35.25
CA VAL A 413 7.06 1.82 36.72
C VAL A 413 6.97 0.40 37.29
N TRP A 414 6.12 -0.45 36.71
CA TRP A 414 5.92 -1.83 37.17
C TRP A 414 7.22 -2.65 37.08
N THR A 415 8.00 -2.50 36.02
CA THR A 415 9.32 -3.16 35.88
C THR A 415 10.37 -2.65 36.86
N ARG A 416 10.27 -1.40 37.32
CA ARG A 416 11.15 -0.86 38.36
C ARG A 416 10.77 -1.40 39.74
N GLU A 417 9.50 -1.32 40.11
CA GLU A 417 8.99 -1.81 41.40
C GLU A 417 9.20 -3.33 41.54
N ALA A 418 9.04 -4.09 40.45
CA ALA A 418 9.28 -5.53 40.44
C ALA A 418 10.72 -5.93 40.77
N LYS A 419 11.71 -5.04 40.58
CA LYS A 419 13.12 -5.30 40.94
C LYS A 419 13.42 -5.05 42.41
N GLU A 420 12.61 -4.23 43.08
CA GLU A 420 12.84 -3.80 44.47
C GLU A 420 12.16 -4.73 45.49
N LEU A 421 11.22 -5.57 45.05
CA LEU A 421 10.44 -6.48 45.92
C LEU A 421 11.12 -7.84 46.13
N GLN A 422 11.15 -8.30 47.39
CA GLN A 422 11.70 -9.62 47.78
C GLN A 422 10.62 -10.61 48.30
N GLY A 423 9.40 -10.14 48.62
CA GLY A 423 8.31 -10.96 49.19
C GLY A 423 7.27 -11.46 48.17
N LEU A 424 6.84 -12.73 48.29
CA LEU A 424 5.87 -13.38 47.40
C LEU A 424 4.44 -12.82 47.52
N GLU A 425 3.99 -12.49 48.73
CA GLU A 425 2.63 -11.95 48.97
C GLU A 425 2.51 -10.51 48.45
N GLU A 426 3.49 -9.66 48.77
CA GLU A 426 3.59 -8.29 48.25
C GLU A 426 3.67 -8.27 46.71
N TRP A 427 4.43 -9.20 46.11
CA TRP A 427 4.48 -9.34 44.66
C TRP A 427 3.12 -9.72 44.06
N ARG A 428 2.36 -10.61 44.72
CA ARG A 428 1.04 -11.04 44.24
C ARG A 428 0.04 -9.89 44.28
N GLU A 429 0.01 -9.10 45.36
CA GLU A 429 -0.85 -7.92 45.47
C GLU A 429 -0.47 -6.81 44.49
N LEU A 430 0.83 -6.54 44.31
CA LEU A 430 1.30 -5.57 43.32
C LEU A 430 0.95 -6.05 41.89
N ARG A 431 1.18 -7.32 41.58
CA ARG A 431 0.85 -7.88 40.27
C ARG A 431 -0.63 -7.77 39.97
N ASP A 432 -1.49 -8.23 40.88
CA ASP A 432 -2.93 -8.29 40.64
C ASP A 432 -3.51 -6.84 40.53
N SER A 433 -3.00 -5.90 41.32
CA SER A 433 -3.36 -4.47 41.22
C SER A 433 -2.87 -3.83 39.91
N ARG A 434 -1.60 -3.98 39.53
CA ARG A 434 -1.05 -3.39 38.28
C ARG A 434 -1.64 -4.01 37.03
N LEU A 435 -1.88 -5.33 37.03
CA LEU A 435 -2.50 -6.06 35.93
C LEU A 435 -3.94 -5.59 35.69
N SER A 436 -4.71 -5.36 36.76
CA SER A 436 -6.07 -4.84 36.63
C SER A 436 -6.10 -3.42 36.04
N VAL A 437 -5.19 -2.54 36.47
CA VAL A 437 -5.05 -1.19 35.89
C VAL A 437 -4.64 -1.26 34.42
N TYR A 438 -3.69 -2.13 34.07
CA TYR A 438 -3.27 -2.33 32.67
C TYR A 438 -4.42 -2.84 31.80
N ALA A 439 -5.22 -3.78 32.30
CA ALA A 439 -6.40 -4.29 31.61
C ALA A 439 -7.46 -3.20 31.37
N VAL A 440 -7.72 -2.34 32.36
CA VAL A 440 -8.65 -1.20 32.22
C VAL A 440 -8.15 -0.20 31.18
N LEU A 441 -6.85 0.13 31.20
CA LEU A 441 -6.25 1.00 30.17
C LEU A 441 -6.35 0.37 28.78
N GLY A 442 -6.10 -0.94 28.65
CA GLY A 442 -6.28 -1.68 27.40
C GLY A 442 -7.73 -1.62 26.87
N LEU A 443 -8.72 -1.82 27.75
CA LEU A 443 -10.12 -1.71 27.38
C LEU A 443 -10.50 -0.28 26.95
N LEU A 444 -10.00 0.73 27.67
CA LEU A 444 -10.22 2.14 27.33
C LEU A 444 -9.58 2.49 25.97
N GLN A 445 -8.41 1.94 25.67
CA GLN A 445 -7.76 2.10 24.37
C GLN A 445 -8.57 1.43 23.25
N ALA A 446 -9.08 0.22 23.47
CA ALA A 446 -9.93 -0.48 22.52
C ALA A 446 -11.23 0.30 22.25
N LEU A 447 -11.89 0.80 23.30
CA LEU A 447 -13.11 1.61 23.17
C LEU A 447 -12.83 2.92 22.41
N SER A 448 -11.74 3.61 22.72
CA SER A 448 -11.37 4.85 22.01
C SER A 448 -11.04 4.60 20.53
N VAL A 449 -10.34 3.52 20.17
CA VAL A 449 -10.13 3.13 18.76
C VAL A 449 -11.44 2.80 18.06
N CYS A 450 -12.37 2.11 18.73
CA CYS A 450 -13.71 1.89 18.18
C CYS A 450 -14.43 3.21 17.91
N CYS A 451 -14.40 4.15 18.88
CA CYS A 451 -14.99 5.48 18.72
C CYS A 451 -14.38 6.25 17.54
N VAL A 452 -13.05 6.21 17.34
CA VAL A 452 -12.39 6.81 16.17
C VAL A 452 -12.99 6.25 14.88
N ALA A 453 -13.04 4.92 14.76
CA ALA A 453 -13.49 4.27 13.54
C ALA A 453 -14.98 4.54 13.25
N LEU A 454 -15.84 4.55 14.27
CA LEU A 454 -17.26 4.91 14.13
C LEU A 454 -17.45 6.38 13.73
N ALA A 455 -16.68 7.29 14.32
CA ALA A 455 -16.77 8.71 14.03
C ALA A 455 -16.28 9.03 12.60
N VAL A 456 -15.19 8.41 12.16
CA VAL A 456 -14.66 8.56 10.79
C VAL A 456 -15.62 7.97 9.76
N THR A 457 -16.15 6.77 10.00
CA THR A 457 -17.08 6.13 9.07
C THR A 457 -18.39 6.91 8.97
N GLY A 458 -18.95 7.36 10.10
CA GLY A 458 -20.14 8.22 10.11
C GLY A 458 -19.93 9.54 9.36
N GLY A 459 -18.84 10.26 9.66
CA GLY A 459 -18.51 11.53 9.03
C GLY A 459 -18.25 11.41 7.53
N SER A 460 -17.47 10.40 7.12
CA SER A 460 -17.15 10.17 5.70
C SER A 460 -18.36 9.74 4.88
N LEU A 461 -19.28 8.93 5.42
CA LEU A 461 -20.52 8.55 4.73
C LEU A 461 -21.43 9.77 4.50
N LYS A 462 -21.56 10.63 5.51
CA LYS A 462 -22.36 11.87 5.39
C LYS A 462 -21.76 12.83 4.36
N ALA A 463 -20.45 13.06 4.44
CA ALA A 463 -19.73 13.90 3.48
C ALA A 463 -19.87 13.37 2.06
N SER A 464 -19.68 12.07 1.88
CA SER A 464 -19.79 11.38 0.60
C SER A 464 -21.19 11.48 -0.03
N ALA A 465 -22.25 11.28 0.75
CA ALA A 465 -23.64 11.40 0.28
C ALA A 465 -23.96 12.82 -0.20
N SER A 466 -23.62 13.82 0.62
CA SER A 466 -23.91 15.23 0.33
C SER A 466 -23.07 15.78 -0.82
N LEU A 467 -21.78 15.45 -0.87
CA LEU A 467 -20.91 15.87 -1.98
C LEU A 467 -21.34 15.23 -3.30
N HIS A 468 -21.83 13.99 -3.28
CA HIS A 468 -22.35 13.36 -4.49
C HIS A 468 -23.59 14.10 -5.03
N SER A 469 -24.56 14.44 -4.19
CA SER A 469 -25.77 15.13 -4.62
C SER A 469 -25.46 16.52 -5.18
N GLU A 470 -24.56 17.27 -4.53
CA GLU A 470 -24.12 18.60 -4.97
C GLU A 470 -23.34 18.54 -6.29
N LEU A 471 -22.39 17.62 -6.42
CA LEU A 471 -21.61 17.45 -7.66
C LEU A 471 -22.50 17.04 -8.83
N LEU A 472 -23.41 16.09 -8.61
CA LEU A 472 -24.34 15.64 -9.64
C LEU A 472 -25.28 16.78 -10.06
N PHE A 473 -25.83 17.52 -9.10
CA PHE A 473 -26.70 18.65 -9.35
C PHE A 473 -26.01 19.79 -10.11
N ALA A 474 -24.79 20.15 -9.70
CA ALA A 474 -23.99 21.19 -10.34
C ALA A 474 -23.64 20.82 -11.79
N ARG A 475 -23.24 19.56 -12.03
CA ARG A 475 -22.92 19.08 -13.38
C ARG A 475 -24.16 19.09 -14.27
N LEU A 476 -25.29 18.57 -13.79
CA LEU A 476 -26.54 18.52 -14.57
C LEU A 476 -26.98 19.90 -15.08
N ARG A 477 -26.78 20.96 -14.30
CA ARG A 477 -27.16 22.33 -14.69
C ARG A 477 -26.24 23.03 -15.68
N LEU A 478 -25.09 22.43 -16.06
CA LEU A 478 -24.19 23.04 -17.04
C LEU A 478 -24.89 23.26 -18.40
N PRO A 479 -24.57 24.29 -19.18
CA PRO A 479 -25.23 24.54 -20.46
C PRO A 479 -25.02 23.37 -21.44
N LEU A 480 -25.99 23.14 -22.34
CA LEU A 480 -25.91 22.09 -23.38
C LEU A 480 -24.64 22.21 -24.24
N ARG A 481 -24.11 23.43 -24.42
CA ARG A 481 -22.85 23.69 -25.13
C ARG A 481 -21.67 22.92 -24.54
N PHE A 482 -21.57 22.83 -23.20
CA PHE A 482 -20.53 22.06 -22.53
C PHE A 482 -20.54 20.60 -23.01
N TYR A 483 -21.72 19.97 -22.97
CA TYR A 483 -21.93 18.58 -23.35
C TYR A 483 -21.75 18.28 -24.85
N GLN A 484 -21.78 19.30 -25.71
CA GLN A 484 -21.43 19.15 -27.12
C GLN A 484 -19.91 19.17 -27.34
N THR A 485 -19.18 19.91 -26.51
CA THR A 485 -17.72 20.05 -26.61
C THR A 485 -16.96 18.96 -25.87
N THR A 486 -17.49 18.47 -24.75
CA THR A 486 -16.86 17.41 -23.95
C THR A 486 -17.53 16.07 -24.21
N PRO A 487 -16.80 15.02 -24.64
CA PRO A 487 -17.38 13.69 -24.78
C PRO A 487 -17.93 13.17 -23.45
N SER A 488 -19.08 12.48 -23.49
CA SER A 488 -19.78 11.93 -22.33
C SER A 488 -18.89 11.03 -21.46
N SER A 489 -17.97 10.29 -22.10
CA SER A 489 -17.00 9.44 -21.42
C SER A 489 -16.03 10.21 -20.51
N LEU A 490 -15.62 11.42 -20.87
CA LEU A 490 -14.74 12.25 -20.04
C LEU A 490 -15.48 12.80 -18.83
N VAL A 491 -16.74 13.21 -19.00
CA VAL A 491 -17.58 13.66 -17.87
C VAL A 491 -17.81 12.53 -16.88
N LEU A 492 -18.13 11.33 -17.37
CA LEU A 492 -18.30 10.14 -16.54
C LEU A 492 -16.99 9.79 -15.80
N CYS A 493 -15.86 9.80 -16.50
CA CYS A 493 -14.56 9.48 -15.94
C CYS A 493 -14.14 10.49 -14.86
N SER A 494 -14.36 11.79 -15.10
CA SER A 494 -14.10 12.85 -14.12
C SER A 494 -14.95 12.64 -12.86
N LEU A 495 -16.25 12.37 -13.01
CA LEU A 495 -17.16 12.21 -11.88
C LEU A 495 -16.84 10.94 -11.07
N SER A 496 -16.52 9.82 -11.73
CA SER A 496 -16.13 8.59 -11.03
C SER A 496 -14.79 8.72 -10.31
N GLN A 497 -13.85 9.49 -10.87
CA GLN A 497 -12.55 9.77 -10.28
C GLN A 497 -12.63 10.75 -9.12
N GLU A 498 -13.38 11.86 -9.24
CA GLU A 498 -13.65 12.80 -8.15
C GLU A 498 -14.32 12.08 -6.97
N MET A 499 -15.31 11.22 -7.26
CA MET A 499 -15.97 10.44 -6.21
C MET A 499 -15.00 9.48 -5.52
N TYR A 500 -14.14 8.79 -6.28
CA TYR A 500 -13.12 7.92 -5.71
C TYR A 500 -12.21 8.65 -4.72
N VAL A 501 -11.78 9.86 -5.07
CA VAL A 501 -10.90 10.67 -4.22
C VAL A 501 -11.61 11.03 -2.91
N ILE A 502 -12.84 11.53 -2.98
CA ILE A 502 -13.64 11.93 -1.80
C ILE A 502 -13.91 10.74 -0.88
N ASP A 503 -14.22 9.59 -1.47
CA ASP A 503 -14.64 8.41 -0.76
C ASP A 503 -13.48 7.67 -0.10
N GLU A 504 -12.43 7.40 -0.87
CA GLU A 504 -11.38 6.46 -0.50
C GLU A 504 -10.12 7.18 -0.02
N LEU A 505 -9.73 8.23 -0.76
CA LEU A 505 -8.41 8.83 -0.62
C LEU A 505 -8.38 9.86 0.52
N VAL A 506 -9.35 10.76 0.56
CA VAL A 506 -9.45 11.83 1.57
C VAL A 506 -9.54 11.29 3.00
N PRO A 507 -10.50 10.41 3.37
CA PRO A 507 -10.61 9.93 4.75
C PRO A 507 -9.40 9.09 5.18
N ALA A 508 -8.84 8.27 4.29
CA ALA A 508 -7.66 7.46 4.59
C ALA A 508 -6.42 8.34 4.87
N HIS A 509 -6.16 9.35 4.04
CA HIS A 509 -5.03 10.26 4.23
C HIS A 509 -5.21 11.18 5.44
N LEU A 510 -6.41 11.74 5.66
CA LEU A 510 -6.68 12.59 6.83
C LEU A 510 -6.48 11.81 8.13
N LEU A 511 -6.98 10.57 8.21
CA LEU A 511 -6.80 9.72 9.39
C LEU A 511 -5.33 9.38 9.62
N SER A 512 -4.64 8.93 8.56
CA SER A 512 -3.22 8.55 8.67
C SER A 512 -2.36 9.75 9.05
N TRP A 513 -2.64 10.92 8.48
CA TRP A 513 -1.96 12.17 8.80
C TRP A 513 -2.19 12.58 10.25
N LEU A 514 -3.44 12.59 10.72
CA LEU A 514 -3.78 12.93 12.10
C LEU A 514 -3.13 11.96 13.10
N TYR A 515 -3.19 10.66 12.82
CA TYR A 515 -2.54 9.62 13.63
C TYR A 515 -1.03 9.84 13.70
N CYS A 516 -0.35 9.98 12.55
CA CYS A 516 1.08 10.21 12.49
C CYS A 516 1.50 11.48 13.25
N TRP A 517 0.76 12.58 13.06
CA TRP A 517 1.10 13.85 13.68
C TRP A 517 0.97 13.78 15.20
N LEU A 518 -0.15 13.25 15.71
CA LEU A 518 -0.36 13.07 17.15
C LEU A 518 0.64 12.07 17.75
N GLN A 519 0.92 10.97 17.05
CA GLN A 519 1.87 9.96 17.52
C GLN A 519 3.29 10.51 17.62
N VAL A 520 3.77 11.25 16.61
CA VAL A 520 5.09 11.90 16.63
C VAL A 520 5.17 12.94 17.76
N PHE A 521 4.13 13.75 17.93
CA PHE A 521 4.10 14.73 19.01
C PHE A 521 4.22 14.04 20.38
N VAL A 522 3.45 12.97 20.59
CA VAL A 522 3.43 12.20 21.83
C VAL A 522 4.76 11.49 22.09
N THR A 523 5.39 10.88 21.08
CA THR A 523 6.69 10.22 21.26
C THR A 523 7.80 11.23 21.56
N VAL A 524 7.81 12.39 20.90
CA VAL A 524 8.78 13.46 21.18
C VAL A 524 8.61 13.97 22.61
N LEU A 525 7.37 14.19 23.08
CA LEU A 525 7.12 14.59 24.46
C LEU A 525 7.56 13.52 25.48
N LEU A 526 7.26 12.25 25.21
CA LEU A 526 7.63 11.15 26.10
C LEU A 526 9.15 10.99 26.18
N ILE A 527 9.86 11.01 25.04
CA ILE A 527 11.32 10.92 25.02
C ILE A 527 11.93 12.16 25.67
N GLY A 528 11.38 13.36 25.43
CA GLY A 528 11.82 14.58 26.09
C GLY A 528 11.63 14.57 27.60
N TYR A 529 10.57 13.91 28.09
CA TYR A 529 10.34 13.70 29.52
C TYR A 529 11.34 12.71 30.13
N ILE A 530 11.62 11.59 29.46
CA ILE A 530 12.55 10.56 29.94
C ILE A 530 14.01 11.03 29.84
N SER A 531 14.36 11.72 28.75
CA SER A 531 15.70 12.18 28.42
C SER A 531 15.68 13.63 27.93
N PRO A 532 15.84 14.62 28.83
CA PRO A 532 15.72 16.03 28.47
C PRO A 532 16.79 16.50 27.48
N LEU A 533 17.95 15.83 27.43
CA LEU A 533 19.01 16.11 26.46
C LEU A 533 18.58 15.86 25.01
N PHE A 534 17.62 14.95 24.77
CA PHE A 534 17.13 14.65 23.43
C PHE A 534 16.43 15.87 22.78
N ILE A 535 15.84 16.75 23.58
CA ILE A 535 15.13 17.96 23.11
C ILE A 535 16.07 18.89 22.33
N LEU A 536 17.38 18.89 22.63
CA LEU A 536 18.38 19.68 21.90
C LEU A 536 18.64 19.15 20.47
N ILE A 537 18.45 17.85 20.24
CA ILE A 537 18.69 17.19 18.95
C ILE A 537 17.46 17.32 18.02
N VAL A 538 16.25 17.34 18.59
CA VAL A 538 14.99 17.49 17.84
C VAL A 538 15.01 18.64 16.83
N PRO A 539 15.38 19.90 17.17
CA PRO A 539 15.38 21.00 16.20
C PRO A 539 16.38 20.80 15.06
N VAL A 540 17.52 20.14 15.30
CA VAL A 540 18.49 19.80 14.24
C VAL A 540 17.89 18.75 13.31
N LEU A 541 17.22 17.73 13.84
CA LEU A 541 16.50 16.73 13.05
C LEU A 541 15.32 17.33 12.28
N THR A 542 14.54 18.22 12.91
CA THR A 542 13.45 18.94 12.24
C THR A 542 14.00 19.83 11.14
N TYR A 543 15.12 20.53 11.37
CA TYR A 543 15.78 21.32 10.33
C TYR A 543 16.28 20.44 9.18
N LEU A 544 16.97 19.33 9.46
CA LEU A 544 17.41 18.39 8.42
C LEU A 544 16.22 17.85 7.63
N PHE A 545 15.16 17.42 8.32
CA PHE A 545 13.92 16.98 7.69
C PHE A 545 13.31 18.06 6.81
N LEU A 546 13.24 19.31 7.29
CA LEU A 546 12.76 20.46 6.53
C LEU A 546 13.69 20.83 5.38
N THR A 547 15.00 20.60 5.44
CA THR A 547 15.89 20.83 4.28
C THR A 547 15.74 19.74 3.23
N ILE A 548 15.51 18.49 3.64
CA ILE A 548 15.27 17.35 2.76
C ILE A 548 13.88 17.46 2.11
N GLN A 549 12.87 17.91 2.84
CA GLN A 549 11.51 18.07 2.35
C GLN A 549 11.23 19.45 1.75
N GLY A 550 11.92 20.50 2.18
CA GLY A 550 11.61 21.91 1.91
C GLY A 550 11.92 22.41 0.50
N GLY A 551 12.41 21.57 -0.40
CA GLY A 551 12.31 21.85 -1.84
C GLY A 551 11.35 20.91 -2.59
N SER A 552 10.71 19.96 -1.91
CA SER A 552 9.49 19.29 -2.39
C SER A 552 8.29 20.03 -1.82
N CYS A 553 7.89 21.11 -2.49
CA CYS A 553 6.57 21.75 -2.41
C CYS A 553 5.91 21.84 -1.01
N GLY A 554 6.02 23.01 -0.38
CA GLY A 554 4.98 23.58 0.49
C GLY A 554 4.28 22.64 1.48
N TRP A 555 4.98 22.19 2.52
CA TRP A 555 4.31 21.66 3.73
C TRP A 555 3.85 22.81 4.64
N MET A 556 2.90 23.58 4.13
CA MET A 556 1.77 24.02 4.91
C MET A 556 0.55 23.78 4.00
N PRO A 557 -0.40 22.91 4.35
CA PRO A 557 -1.72 22.94 3.72
C PRO A 557 -2.47 24.27 3.97
N PHE A 558 -1.84 25.24 4.64
CA PHE A 558 -2.42 26.50 5.09
C PHE A 558 -1.82 27.77 4.46
N ALA A 559 -0.82 27.70 3.58
CA ALA A 559 -0.25 28.93 3.00
C ALA A 559 0.12 28.80 1.52
N ALA A 560 -0.70 29.48 0.70
CA ALA A 560 -0.41 30.11 -0.58
C ALA A 560 0.14 29.28 -1.76
N GLY A 561 -0.71 29.16 -2.79
CA GLY A 561 -0.30 29.47 -4.17
C GLY A 561 0.12 28.31 -5.07
N SER A 562 -0.84 27.72 -5.78
CA SER A 562 -0.89 27.66 -7.26
C SER A 562 -2.00 26.70 -7.70
N VAL A 563 -3.10 27.26 -8.22
CA VAL A 563 -4.22 26.51 -8.79
C VAL A 563 -4.21 26.74 -10.30
N PRO A 564 -4.28 25.66 -11.09
CA PRO A 564 -5.12 25.70 -12.28
C PRO A 564 -5.92 24.40 -12.38
N GLY A 565 -7.21 24.45 -12.03
CA GLY A 565 -8.12 23.33 -12.28
C GLY A 565 -9.44 23.43 -11.52
N LEU A 566 -9.37 23.63 -10.21
CA LEU A 566 -10.56 23.62 -9.35
C LEU A 566 -11.24 25.00 -9.25
N LEU A 567 -10.46 26.10 -9.28
CA LEU A 567 -11.00 27.46 -9.31
C LEU A 567 -11.65 27.83 -10.65
N ALA A 568 -11.17 27.28 -11.78
CA ALA A 568 -11.77 27.54 -13.09
C ALA A 568 -13.20 26.99 -13.24
N LEU A 569 -13.63 26.06 -12.36
CA LEU A 569 -14.99 25.51 -12.35
C LEU A 569 -15.89 26.15 -11.27
N LEU A 570 -15.32 26.77 -10.24
CA LEU A 570 -16.05 27.57 -9.26
C LEU A 570 -16.21 29.05 -9.69
N ASP A 571 -15.30 29.57 -10.51
CA ASP A 571 -15.42 30.90 -11.15
C ASP A 571 -16.57 31.00 -12.16
N LEU A 572 -17.09 29.86 -12.64
CA LEU A 572 -18.32 29.85 -13.45
C LEU A 572 -19.59 30.08 -12.63
N ARG A 573 -19.49 30.22 -11.30
CA ARG A 573 -20.60 30.64 -10.44
C ARG A 573 -20.73 32.18 -10.35
N GLU A 574 -19.73 32.93 -10.82
CA GLU A 574 -19.72 34.40 -10.76
C GLU A 574 -19.90 35.12 -12.11
N THR A 575 -20.30 34.44 -13.19
CA THR A 575 -20.78 35.16 -14.37
C THR A 575 -22.26 35.52 -14.20
N PRO A 576 -22.62 36.78 -13.89
CA PRO A 576 -24.01 37.19 -13.95
C PRO A 576 -24.52 37.00 -15.38
N VAL A 577 -25.64 36.32 -15.46
CA VAL A 577 -26.46 36.20 -16.67
C VAL A 577 -26.75 37.60 -17.20
N LEU A 578 -26.37 37.85 -18.45
CA LEU A 578 -27.00 38.81 -19.35
C LEU A 578 -27.36 38.08 -20.64
#